data_AF-A0A9P5KV89-F1
#
_entry.id   AF-A0A9P5KV89-F1
#
_cell.length_a   1.000
_cell.length_b   1.000
_cell.length_c   1.000
_cell.angle_alpha   90.00
_cell.angle_beta   90.00
_cell.angle_gamma   90.00
#
_symmetry.space_group_name_H-M   'P 1'
#
loop_
_entity.id
_entity.type
_entity.pdbx_description
1 polymer ?
#
loop_
_entity_poly.entity_id
_entity_poly.type
_entity_poly.pdbx_seq_one_letter_code
_entity_poly.pdbx_strand_id
1 'polypeptide(L)'
;MYDLGHKLKMGGLPYELLALEAIFVSVITALDAEMQVHTAVINGILSDLENDSIDREKLWHLLVQNKKLSKFLQKATLIRDAMAELLDQDEDLAGLYLTEKAKGLRQGLPIEDHSEAEIMIESYYKHCDEIVQTVENLVSNIRSTEEIVNIILDANRNSLMLLSLRFQVGTLSLATGSFIAAAYGMNLVNFIEQSVYGFVGITSFAVILSTLVGVISLRNLFKLQRITMMSTATRPKRRGLWSFFTRPKAKPSLNNKGSAVPNSSGSASSASTLHPGVGSPNPHEDDGLLVQPSLDPGPAASTKADQRMKGLNWLSDGPNIKHY
;
A
#
# COMPACT_ATOMS: atom_id res chain seq x y z
N MET A 1 15.81 -28.73 21.34
CA MET A 1 16.96 -29.59 21.69
C MET A 1 16.73 -31.10 21.54
N TYR A 2 15.49 -31.60 21.40
CA TYR A 2 15.24 -33.05 21.20
C TYR A 2 15.32 -33.53 19.74
N ASP A 3 15.28 -32.63 18.76
CA ASP A 3 15.31 -32.98 17.33
C ASP A 3 16.74 -33.27 16.79
N LEU A 4 17.75 -32.72 17.47
CA LEU A 4 19.16 -32.84 17.07
C LEU A 4 19.66 -34.30 17.10
N GLY A 5 19.25 -35.05 18.12
CA GLY A 5 19.68 -36.43 18.33
C GLY A 5 19.05 -37.45 17.37
N HIS A 6 17.90 -37.14 16.79
CA HIS A 6 17.23 -38.01 15.83
C HIS A 6 17.73 -37.76 14.40
N LYS A 7 18.04 -36.50 14.04
CA LYS A 7 18.66 -36.15 12.75
C LYS A 7 20.11 -36.63 12.59
N LEU A 8 20.88 -36.71 13.69
CA LEU A 8 22.24 -37.26 13.71
C LEU A 8 22.35 -38.74 13.26
N LYS A 9 21.24 -39.46 13.12
CA LYS A 9 21.21 -40.91 12.81
C LYS A 9 20.69 -41.27 11.41
N MET A 10 20.17 -40.32 10.62
CA MET A 10 19.35 -40.63 9.42
C MET A 10 19.97 -40.25 8.07
N GLY A 11 21.08 -39.53 7.99
CA GLY A 11 21.68 -39.13 6.71
C GLY A 11 23.19 -39.13 6.79
N GLY A 12 23.87 -39.63 5.75
CA GLY A 12 25.34 -39.72 5.65
C GLY A 12 26.07 -38.37 5.56
N LEU A 13 25.46 -37.27 6.02
CA LEU A 13 26.08 -35.95 6.02
C LEU A 13 27.22 -35.88 7.05
N PRO A 14 28.31 -35.14 6.73
CA PRO A 14 29.34 -34.77 7.68
C PRO A 14 28.76 -34.06 8.92
N TYR A 15 29.39 -34.26 10.08
CA TYR A 15 28.93 -33.69 11.36
C TYR A 15 28.81 -32.15 11.32
N GLU A 16 29.74 -31.48 10.64
CA GLU A 16 29.76 -30.04 10.43
C GLU A 16 28.52 -29.52 9.67
N LEU A 17 28.06 -30.24 8.64
CA LEU A 17 26.87 -29.85 7.87
C LEU A 17 25.60 -30.11 8.67
N LEU A 18 25.54 -31.18 9.47
CA LEU A 18 24.42 -31.43 10.39
C LEU A 18 24.30 -30.35 11.47
N ALA A 19 25.43 -29.88 12.01
CA ALA A 19 25.45 -28.78 12.96
C ALA A 19 24.94 -27.48 12.32
N LEU A 20 25.37 -27.19 11.09
CA LEU A 20 24.94 -26.02 10.33
C LEU A 20 23.44 -26.10 9.97
N GLU A 21 22.97 -27.26 9.51
CA GLU A 21 21.56 -27.53 9.22
C GLU A 21 20.69 -27.22 10.45
N ALA A 22 21.10 -27.69 11.62
CA ALA A 22 20.36 -27.43 12.85
C ALA A 22 20.29 -25.95 13.23
N ILE A 23 21.37 -25.20 12.98
CA ILE A 23 21.38 -23.74 13.18
C ILE A 23 20.40 -23.08 12.21
N PHE A 24 20.42 -23.44 10.92
CA PHE A 24 19.48 -22.88 9.95
C PHE A 24 18.03 -23.22 10.29
N VAL A 25 17.73 -24.47 10.66
CA VAL A 25 16.39 -24.85 11.13
C VAL A 25 15.96 -23.95 12.30
N SER A 26 16.84 -23.72 13.29
CA SER A 26 16.52 -22.85 14.42
C SER A 26 16.30 -21.39 14.01
N VAL A 27 17.09 -20.86 13.06
CA VAL A 27 16.98 -19.47 12.61
C VAL A 27 15.70 -19.28 11.79
N ILE A 28 15.44 -20.16 10.83
CA ILE A 28 14.25 -20.07 9.96
C ILE A 28 12.97 -20.25 10.77
N THR A 29 12.93 -21.21 11.72
CA THR A 29 11.76 -21.37 12.59
C THR A 29 11.51 -20.15 13.48
N ALA A 30 12.58 -19.48 13.95
CA ALA A 30 12.44 -18.24 14.70
C ALA A 30 11.95 -17.07 13.82
N LEU A 31 12.45 -16.95 12.59
CA LEU A 31 12.00 -15.94 11.63
C LEU A 31 10.54 -16.16 11.23
N ASP A 32 10.13 -17.40 10.96
CA ASP A 32 8.74 -17.72 10.61
C ASP A 32 7.78 -17.40 11.75
N ALA A 33 8.12 -17.78 12.99
CA ALA A 33 7.32 -17.43 14.17
C ALA A 33 7.19 -15.90 14.36
N GLU A 34 8.28 -15.15 14.20
CA GLU A 34 8.28 -13.69 14.30
C GLU A 34 7.45 -13.04 13.17
N MET A 35 7.56 -13.55 11.94
CA MET A 35 6.76 -13.13 10.78
C MET A 35 5.26 -13.36 11.01
N GLN A 36 4.86 -14.53 11.51
CA GLN A 36 3.46 -14.86 11.77
C GLN A 36 2.84 -13.92 12.80
N VAL A 37 3.58 -13.60 13.88
CA VAL A 37 3.12 -12.63 14.89
C VAL A 37 2.91 -11.25 14.28
N HIS A 38 3.89 -10.76 13.50
CA HIS A 38 3.74 -9.46 12.85
C HIS A 38 2.58 -9.42 11.86
N THR A 39 2.42 -10.48 11.06
CA THR A 39 1.36 -10.62 10.07
C THR A 39 -0.02 -10.62 10.72
N ALA A 40 -0.19 -11.39 11.80
CA ALA A 40 -1.46 -11.45 12.53
C ALA A 40 -1.85 -10.08 13.12
N VAL A 41 -0.90 -9.38 13.77
CA VAL A 41 -1.15 -8.06 14.37
C VAL A 41 -1.51 -7.03 13.30
N ILE A 42 -0.78 -7.01 12.18
CA ILE A 42 -1.00 -6.01 11.13
C ILE A 42 -2.30 -6.25 10.39
N ASN A 43 -2.63 -7.51 10.07
CA ASN A 43 -3.90 -7.82 9.43
C ASN A 43 -5.09 -7.51 10.36
N GLY A 44 -4.93 -7.70 11.68
CA GLY A 44 -5.91 -7.25 12.67
C GLY A 44 -6.12 -5.74 12.63
N ILE A 45 -5.03 -4.96 12.75
CA ILE A 45 -5.09 -3.49 12.70
C ILE A 45 -5.69 -3.01 11.37
N LEU A 46 -5.26 -3.58 10.24
CA LEU A 46 -5.76 -3.19 8.93
C LEU A 46 -7.25 -3.47 8.78
N SER A 47 -7.73 -4.62 9.27
CA SER A 47 -9.15 -4.95 9.29
C SER A 47 -9.95 -4.02 10.20
N ASP A 48 -9.40 -3.63 11.36
CA ASP A 48 -10.02 -2.67 12.26
C ASP A 48 -10.08 -1.25 11.65
N LEU A 49 -9.10 -0.86 10.83
CA LEU A 49 -9.12 0.41 10.09
C LEU A 49 -10.12 0.39 8.92
N GLU A 50 -10.38 -0.76 8.32
CA GLU A 50 -11.30 -0.92 7.19
C GLU A 50 -12.77 -0.91 7.64
N ASN A 51 -13.07 -1.52 8.78
CA ASN A 51 -14.44 -1.70 9.27
C ASN A 51 -14.93 -0.56 10.17
N ASP A 52 -14.05 0.06 10.97
CA ASP A 52 -14.42 1.13 11.91
C ASP A 52 -14.01 2.53 11.41
N SER A 53 -14.52 3.56 12.07
CA SER A 53 -14.04 4.94 11.87
C SER A 53 -12.53 5.05 12.17
N ILE A 54 -11.83 5.85 11.37
CA ILE A 54 -10.39 6.06 11.51
C ILE A 54 -10.10 6.85 12.79
N ASP A 55 -9.52 6.16 13.76
CA ASP A 55 -9.13 6.72 15.05
C ASP A 55 -7.63 7.02 15.11
N ARG A 56 -7.26 8.16 15.70
CA ARG A 56 -5.86 8.60 15.87
C ARG A 56 -4.99 7.54 16.56
N GLU A 57 -5.54 6.82 17.53
CA GLU A 57 -4.84 5.80 18.30
C GLU A 57 -4.50 4.57 17.43
N LYS A 58 -5.44 4.13 16.59
CA LYS A 58 -5.23 3.04 15.63
C LYS A 58 -4.14 3.38 14.61
N LEU A 59 -4.12 4.63 14.13
CA LEU A 59 -3.05 5.14 13.24
C LEU A 59 -1.69 5.12 13.91
N TRP A 60 -1.62 5.56 15.15
CA TRP A 60 -0.37 5.53 15.91
C TRP A 60 0.12 4.09 16.11
N HIS A 61 -0.79 3.17 16.44
CA HIS A 61 -0.46 1.76 16.61
C HIS A 61 0.08 1.14 15.31
N LEU A 62 -0.54 1.47 14.17
CA LEU A 62 -0.07 1.08 12.83
C LEU A 62 1.37 1.59 12.58
N LEU A 63 1.65 2.86 12.85
CA LEU A 63 2.99 3.44 12.67
C LEU A 63 4.06 2.77 13.56
N VAL A 64 3.72 2.47 14.81
CA VAL A 64 4.63 1.76 15.72
C VAL A 64 4.90 0.35 15.20
N GLN A 65 3.87 -0.33 14.73
CA GLN A 65 4.01 -1.68 14.18
C GLN A 65 4.80 -1.69 12.87
N ASN A 66 4.65 -0.68 12.00
CA ASN A 66 5.46 -0.50 10.80
C ASN A 66 6.96 -0.42 11.13
N LYS A 67 7.34 0.35 12.15
CA LYS A 67 8.74 0.44 12.58
C LYS A 67 9.30 -0.89 13.05
N LYS A 68 8.50 -1.70 13.77
CA LYS A 68 8.92 -3.04 14.20
C LYS A 68 9.06 -3.99 13.01
N LEU A 69 8.08 -3.99 12.11
CA LEU A 69 8.11 -4.80 10.89
C LEU A 69 9.30 -4.45 9.99
N SER A 70 9.61 -3.16 9.84
CA SER A 70 10.75 -2.71 9.04
C SER A 70 12.10 -3.18 9.62
N LYS A 71 12.23 -3.22 10.95
CA LYS A 71 13.43 -3.79 11.61
C LYS A 71 13.53 -5.30 11.39
N PHE A 72 12.39 -6.00 11.48
CA PHE A 72 12.32 -7.43 11.19
C PHE A 72 12.70 -7.72 9.74
N LEU A 73 12.17 -6.96 8.79
CA LEU A 73 12.52 -7.04 7.37
C LEU A 73 14.03 -6.89 7.18
N GLN A 74 14.62 -5.81 7.71
CA GLN A 74 16.06 -5.60 7.61
C GLN A 74 16.87 -6.77 8.17
N LYS A 75 16.48 -7.32 9.33
CA LYS A 75 17.13 -8.48 9.94
C LYS A 75 17.04 -9.72 9.04
N ALA A 76 15.86 -10.03 8.51
CA ALA A 76 15.64 -11.19 7.63
C ALA A 76 16.39 -11.04 6.30
N THR A 77 16.40 -9.83 5.72
CA THR A 77 17.17 -9.48 4.53
C THR A 77 18.66 -9.71 4.72
N LEU A 78 19.24 -9.24 5.84
CA LEU A 78 20.66 -9.45 6.12
C LEU A 78 21.02 -10.93 6.26
N ILE A 79 20.16 -11.74 6.87
CA ILE A 79 20.36 -13.19 7.01
C ILE A 79 20.29 -13.86 5.64
N ARG A 80 19.28 -13.50 4.82
CA ARG A 80 19.14 -14.00 3.45
C ARG A 80 20.36 -13.64 2.61
N ASP A 81 20.79 -12.38 2.66
CA ASP A 81 21.90 -11.88 1.85
C ASP A 81 23.23 -12.56 2.25
N ALA A 82 23.44 -12.84 3.54
CA ALA A 82 24.59 -13.63 4.00
C ALA A 82 24.57 -15.08 3.48
N MET A 83 23.39 -15.70 3.37
CA MET A 83 23.26 -17.03 2.75
C MET A 83 23.48 -16.99 1.24
N ALA A 84 23.05 -15.92 0.55
CA ALA A 84 23.34 -15.71 -0.87
C ALA A 84 24.84 -15.52 -1.12
N GLU A 85 25.51 -14.72 -0.30
CA GLU A 85 26.96 -14.51 -0.40
C GLU A 85 27.72 -15.83 -0.21
N LEU A 86 27.30 -16.65 0.76
CA LEU A 86 27.88 -17.98 0.99
C LEU A 86 27.65 -18.93 -0.21
N LEU A 87 26.49 -18.85 -0.87
CA LEU A 87 26.17 -19.66 -2.05
C LEU A 87 26.93 -19.21 -3.31
N ASP A 88 27.34 -17.94 -3.40
CA ASP A 88 28.04 -17.37 -4.56
C ASP A 88 29.56 -17.69 -4.55
N GLN A 89 30.09 -18.13 -3.41
CA GLN A 89 31.51 -18.39 -3.20
C GLN A 89 31.80 -19.90 -3.06
N ASP A 90 32.12 -20.54 -4.18
CA ASP A 90 32.50 -21.97 -4.22
C ASP A 90 33.65 -22.33 -3.26
N GLU A 91 34.61 -21.42 -3.05
CA GLU A 91 35.70 -21.62 -2.09
C GLU A 91 35.21 -21.69 -0.63
N ASP A 92 34.19 -20.92 -0.28
CA ASP A 92 33.60 -20.92 1.06
C ASP A 92 32.73 -22.15 1.29
N LEU A 93 31.96 -22.56 0.27
CA LEU A 93 31.23 -23.84 0.23
C LEU A 93 32.18 -25.04 0.37
N ALA A 94 33.27 -25.03 -0.39
CA ALA A 94 34.38 -25.97 -0.22
C ALA A 94 35.15 -25.74 1.10
N GLY A 95 34.96 -24.63 1.79
CA GLY A 95 35.50 -24.40 3.14
C GLY A 95 34.74 -25.17 4.23
N LEU A 96 33.47 -25.53 3.98
CA LEU A 96 32.56 -26.06 4.99
C LEU A 96 32.87 -27.48 5.45
N TYR A 97 33.47 -28.35 4.62
CA TYR A 97 33.78 -29.74 5.01
C TYR A 97 35.09 -29.80 5.79
N LEU A 98 34.98 -29.43 7.08
CA LEU A 98 36.08 -29.34 8.02
C LEU A 98 36.71 -30.71 8.30
N THR A 99 35.93 -31.78 8.33
CA THR A 99 36.40 -33.14 8.61
C THR A 99 37.32 -33.65 7.50
N GLU A 100 37.00 -33.38 6.25
CA GLU A 100 37.82 -33.78 5.09
C GLU A 100 39.08 -32.93 4.98
N LYS A 101 38.96 -31.63 5.27
CA LYS A 101 40.09 -30.69 5.35
C LYS A 101 41.08 -31.10 6.45
N ALA A 102 40.58 -31.49 7.62
CA ALA A 102 41.41 -31.95 8.74
C ALA A 102 42.16 -33.25 8.44
N LYS A 103 41.58 -34.16 7.63
CA LYS A 103 42.22 -35.40 7.20
C LYS A 103 43.15 -35.23 5.99
N GLY A 104 43.27 -34.01 5.44
CA GLY A 104 44.08 -33.72 4.25
C GLY A 104 43.52 -34.27 2.95
N LEU A 105 42.31 -34.84 2.95
CA LEU A 105 41.69 -35.44 1.75
C LEU A 105 41.30 -34.39 0.69
N ARG A 106 41.21 -33.12 1.07
CA ARG A 106 40.83 -32.03 0.16
C ARG A 106 41.95 -31.42 -0.67
N GLN A 107 43.22 -31.76 -0.42
CA GLN A 107 44.33 -31.22 -1.22
C GLN A 107 44.37 -31.74 -2.67
N GLY A 108 43.53 -32.73 -3.02
CA GLY A 108 43.43 -33.29 -4.38
C GLY A 108 42.00 -33.41 -4.94
N LEU A 109 41.00 -32.87 -4.24
CA LEU A 109 39.61 -32.86 -4.71
C LEU A 109 39.34 -31.55 -5.48
N PRO A 110 38.61 -31.60 -6.61
CA PRO A 110 38.14 -30.38 -7.28
C PRO A 110 37.31 -29.50 -6.33
N ILE A 111 37.44 -28.18 -6.44
CA ILE A 111 36.72 -27.22 -5.59
C ILE A 111 35.20 -27.39 -5.75
N GLU A 112 34.73 -27.82 -6.92
CA GLU A 112 33.32 -28.01 -7.29
C GLU A 112 32.59 -29.16 -6.56
N ASP A 113 33.28 -30.01 -5.78
CA ASP A 113 32.65 -31.09 -5.01
C ASP A 113 32.06 -30.56 -3.68
N HIS A 114 31.12 -29.62 -3.78
CA HIS A 114 30.35 -29.04 -2.67
C HIS A 114 28.83 -29.15 -2.84
N SER A 115 28.38 -29.98 -3.78
CA SER A 115 26.97 -30.09 -4.18
C SER A 115 26.00 -30.34 -3.02
N GLU A 116 26.37 -31.13 -2.01
CA GLU A 116 25.49 -31.43 -0.88
C GLU A 116 25.26 -30.20 0.03
N ALA A 117 26.32 -29.45 0.34
CA ALA A 117 26.25 -28.22 1.11
C ALA A 117 25.47 -27.14 0.36
N GLU A 118 25.70 -27.01 -0.94
CA GLU A 118 25.00 -26.06 -1.81
C GLU A 118 23.49 -26.31 -1.83
N ILE A 119 23.05 -27.54 -2.11
CA ILE A 119 21.63 -27.91 -2.12
C ILE A 119 20.98 -27.65 -0.76
N MET A 120 21.68 -27.98 0.33
CA MET A 120 21.18 -27.74 1.69
C MET A 120 20.99 -26.24 1.95
N ILE A 121 22.02 -25.42 1.71
CA ILE A 121 21.98 -23.97 1.97
C ILE A 121 20.98 -23.29 1.04
N GLU A 122 20.90 -23.71 -0.23
CA GLU A 122 19.93 -23.17 -1.19
C GLU A 122 18.50 -23.36 -0.68
N SER A 123 18.16 -24.54 -0.12
CA SER A 123 16.83 -24.77 0.45
C SER A 123 16.49 -23.78 1.57
N TYR A 124 17.41 -23.53 2.49
CA TYR A 124 17.20 -22.56 3.59
C TYR A 124 17.22 -21.11 3.11
N TYR A 125 18.04 -20.78 2.11
CA TYR A 125 18.05 -19.49 1.43
C TYR A 125 16.68 -19.19 0.82
N LYS A 126 16.11 -20.14 0.06
CA LYS A 126 14.78 -19.98 -0.56
C LYS A 126 13.68 -19.77 0.48
N HIS A 127 13.73 -20.51 1.59
CA HIS A 127 12.76 -20.33 2.68
C HIS A 127 12.89 -18.94 3.33
N CYS A 128 14.11 -18.47 3.59
CA CYS A 128 14.33 -17.13 4.12
C CYS A 128 13.89 -16.04 3.13
N ASP A 129 14.11 -16.24 1.83
CA ASP A 129 13.67 -15.31 0.79
C ASP A 129 12.14 -15.23 0.71
N GLU A 130 11.43 -16.36 0.84
CA GLU A 130 9.96 -16.38 0.93
C GLU A 130 9.45 -15.58 2.13
N ILE A 131 10.12 -15.70 3.30
CA ILE A 131 9.82 -14.89 4.49
C ILE A 131 10.03 -13.40 4.18
N VAL A 132 11.18 -13.04 3.59
CA VAL A 132 11.49 -11.64 3.23
C VAL A 132 10.43 -11.08 2.28
N GLN A 133 10.09 -11.78 1.21
CA GLN A 133 9.07 -11.35 0.24
C GLN A 133 7.69 -11.16 0.89
N THR A 134 7.29 -12.07 1.79
CA THR A 134 6.03 -11.97 2.52
C THR A 134 5.99 -10.71 3.39
N VAL A 135 7.10 -10.41 4.07
CA VAL A 135 7.24 -9.21 4.93
C VAL A 135 7.29 -7.93 4.08
N GLU A 136 7.98 -7.92 2.95
CA GLU A 136 8.00 -6.79 2.02
C GLU A 136 6.60 -6.43 1.53
N ASN A 137 5.80 -7.44 1.18
CA ASN A 137 4.40 -7.25 0.81
C ASN A 137 3.60 -6.61 1.95
N LEU A 138 3.83 -7.04 3.19
CA LEU A 138 3.15 -6.49 4.36
C LEU A 138 3.56 -5.04 4.65
N VAL A 139 4.84 -4.69 4.49
CA VAL A 139 5.32 -3.30 4.58
C VAL A 139 4.67 -2.43 3.50
N SER A 140 4.57 -2.94 2.27
CA SER A 140 3.92 -2.25 1.15
C SER A 140 2.44 -1.99 1.43
N ASN A 141 1.71 -2.99 1.94
CA ASN A 141 0.31 -2.86 2.33
C ASN A 141 0.13 -1.76 3.38
N ILE A 142 0.98 -1.75 4.42
CA ILE A 142 0.99 -0.70 5.44
C ILE A 142 1.20 0.69 4.84
N ARG A 143 2.15 0.87 3.92
CA ARG A 143 2.39 2.17 3.28
C ARG A 143 1.19 2.64 2.49
N SER A 144 0.54 1.73 1.75
CA SER A 144 -0.70 2.05 1.03
C SER A 144 -1.82 2.47 1.99
N THR A 145 -1.96 1.82 3.14
CA THR A 145 -2.93 2.22 4.17
C THR A 145 -2.59 3.58 4.78
N GLU A 146 -1.32 3.87 5.04
CA GLU A 146 -0.87 5.19 5.54
C GLU A 146 -1.21 6.32 4.56
N GLU A 147 -1.05 6.09 3.25
CA GLU A 147 -1.48 7.03 2.21
C GLU A 147 -3.00 7.28 2.26
N ILE A 148 -3.81 6.22 2.37
CA ILE A 148 -5.28 6.31 2.47
C ILE A 148 -5.67 7.11 3.73
N VAL A 149 -5.03 6.84 4.85
CA VAL A 149 -5.26 7.55 6.11
C VAL A 149 -4.97 9.04 5.96
N ASN A 150 -3.84 9.40 5.35
CA ASN A 150 -3.47 10.80 5.16
C ASN A 150 -4.49 11.52 4.26
N ILE A 151 -4.97 10.86 3.20
CA ILE A 151 -6.05 11.39 2.35
C ILE A 151 -7.32 11.67 3.18
N ILE A 152 -7.68 10.78 4.09
CA ILE A 152 -8.89 10.93 4.92
C ILE A 152 -8.73 12.04 5.95
N LEU A 153 -7.56 12.15 6.57
CA LEU A 153 -7.27 13.24 7.50
C LEU A 153 -7.29 14.61 6.81
N ASP A 154 -6.75 14.71 5.60
CA ASP A 154 -6.82 15.92 4.80
C ASP A 154 -8.26 16.26 4.38
N ALA A 155 -9.07 15.25 4.04
CA ALA A 155 -10.49 15.44 3.78
C ALA A 155 -11.23 15.97 5.02
N ASN A 156 -10.91 15.46 6.21
CA ASN A 156 -11.49 15.94 7.47
C ASN A 156 -11.06 17.40 7.75
N ARG A 157 -9.78 17.73 7.58
CA ARG A 157 -9.28 19.10 7.68
C ARG A 157 -9.99 20.05 6.71
N ASN A 158 -10.18 19.61 5.46
CA ASN A 158 -10.91 20.37 4.44
C ASN A 158 -12.39 20.57 4.83
N SER A 159 -13.01 19.56 5.45
CA SER A 159 -14.39 19.65 5.95
C SER A 159 -14.54 20.66 7.11
N LEU A 160 -13.57 20.71 8.02
CA LEU A 160 -13.54 21.67 9.13
C LEU A 160 -13.31 23.10 8.64
N MET A 161 -12.39 23.28 7.67
CA MET A 161 -12.19 24.58 7.03
C MET A 161 -13.49 25.07 6.37
N LEU A 162 -14.16 24.18 5.65
CA LEU A 162 -15.46 24.48 5.04
C LEU A 162 -16.52 24.85 6.07
N LEU A 163 -16.61 24.12 7.18
CA LEU A 163 -17.54 24.43 8.25
C LEU A 163 -17.26 25.81 8.84
N SER A 164 -16.00 26.14 9.09
CA SER A 164 -15.58 27.48 9.55
C SER A 164 -15.98 28.57 8.56
N LEU A 165 -15.75 28.36 7.26
CA LEU A 165 -16.18 29.31 6.22
C LEU A 165 -17.70 29.53 6.20
N ARG A 166 -18.50 28.48 6.42
CA ARG A 166 -19.97 28.61 6.53
C ARG A 166 -20.36 29.43 7.76
N PHE A 167 -19.72 29.24 8.89
CA PHE A 167 -19.95 30.05 10.08
C PHE A 167 -19.56 31.52 9.85
N GLN A 168 -18.41 31.79 9.23
CA GLN A 168 -17.98 33.16 8.90
C GLN A 168 -18.99 33.86 7.97
N VAL A 169 -19.43 33.17 6.91
CA VAL A 169 -20.50 33.69 6.02
C VAL A 169 -21.80 33.95 6.79
N GLY A 170 -22.17 33.05 7.71
CA GLY A 170 -23.31 33.24 8.61
C GLY A 170 -23.16 34.51 9.46
N THR A 171 -22.01 34.70 10.10
CA THR A 171 -21.75 35.90 10.92
C THR A 171 -21.76 37.19 10.09
N LEU A 172 -21.27 37.17 8.84
CA LEU A 172 -21.30 38.33 7.95
C LEU A 172 -22.74 38.71 7.58
N SER A 173 -23.60 37.73 7.30
CA SER A 173 -25.01 37.97 7.01
C SER A 173 -25.75 38.57 8.22
N LEU A 174 -25.50 38.04 9.42
CA LEU A 174 -26.06 38.57 10.67
C LEU A 174 -25.52 39.96 11.01
N ALA A 175 -24.23 40.22 10.77
CA ALA A 175 -23.62 41.54 10.98
C ALA A 175 -24.26 42.61 10.11
N THR A 176 -24.63 42.27 8.86
CA THR A 176 -25.30 43.21 7.95
C THR A 176 -26.70 43.62 8.45
N GLY A 177 -27.48 42.66 8.97
CA GLY A 177 -28.78 42.95 9.58
C GLY A 177 -28.65 43.71 10.90
N SER A 178 -27.67 43.33 11.72
CA SER A 178 -27.37 43.96 13.00
C SER A 178 -26.89 45.40 12.83
N PHE A 179 -26.14 45.70 11.76
CA PHE A 179 -25.70 47.05 11.43
C PHE A 179 -26.89 47.98 11.15
N ILE A 180 -27.89 47.52 10.38
CA ILE A 180 -29.11 48.30 10.13
C ILE A 180 -29.90 48.50 11.43
N ALA A 181 -30.07 47.44 12.23
CA ALA A 181 -30.74 47.55 13.53
C ALA A 181 -30.02 48.52 14.47
N ALA A 182 -28.69 48.48 14.51
CA ALA A 182 -27.86 49.39 15.31
C ALA A 182 -27.95 50.83 14.81
N ALA A 183 -27.91 51.05 13.49
CA ALA A 183 -28.05 52.38 12.89
C ALA A 183 -29.35 53.07 13.29
N TYR A 184 -30.48 52.36 13.26
CA TYR A 184 -31.78 52.89 13.67
C TYR A 184 -32.01 52.85 15.19
N GLY A 185 -31.26 52.04 15.93
CA GLY A 185 -31.26 52.02 17.40
C GLY A 185 -30.43 53.15 18.02
N MET A 186 -29.50 53.73 17.27
CA MET A 186 -28.86 54.99 17.62
C MET A 186 -29.88 56.12 17.37
N ASN A 187 -30.29 56.80 18.43
CA ASN A 187 -31.31 57.88 18.50
C ASN A 187 -31.13 59.01 17.45
N LEU A 188 -31.40 58.69 16.19
CA LEU A 188 -31.30 59.56 15.03
C LEU A 188 -32.72 59.99 14.66
N VAL A 189 -32.96 61.30 14.60
CA VAL A 189 -34.26 61.85 14.22
C VAL A 189 -34.63 61.37 12.82
N ASN A 190 -35.62 60.49 12.73
CA ASN A 190 -36.04 59.91 11.47
C ASN A 190 -37.53 60.15 11.23
N PHE A 191 -37.89 60.65 10.04
CA PHE A 191 -39.27 61.04 9.68
C PHE A 191 -40.29 59.88 9.61
N ILE A 192 -39.86 58.65 9.94
CA ILE A 192 -40.63 57.41 9.86
C ILE A 192 -41.20 57.01 11.25
N GLU A 193 -40.78 57.67 12.33
CA GLU A 193 -41.15 57.33 13.72
C GLU A 193 -42.64 57.51 14.07
N GLN A 194 -43.36 58.41 13.40
CA GLN A 194 -44.80 58.64 13.66
C GLN A 194 -45.73 57.61 12.98
N SER A 195 -45.18 56.69 12.17
CA SER A 195 -45.96 55.69 11.43
C SER A 195 -46.05 54.36 12.19
N VAL A 196 -47.27 53.85 12.35
CA VAL A 196 -47.56 52.52 12.92
C VAL A 196 -46.83 51.38 12.19
N TYR A 197 -46.51 51.57 10.90
CA TYR A 197 -45.85 50.56 10.06
C TYR A 197 -44.33 50.73 9.95
N GLY A 198 -43.75 51.82 10.47
CA GLY A 198 -42.34 52.16 10.30
C GLY A 198 -41.38 51.13 10.87
N PHE A 199 -41.64 50.70 12.11
CA PHE A 199 -40.86 49.67 12.79
C PHE A 199 -40.87 48.34 12.04
N VAL A 200 -42.06 47.85 11.66
CA VAL A 200 -42.23 46.58 10.93
C VAL A 200 -41.57 46.65 9.55
N GLY A 201 -41.62 47.80 8.87
CA GLY A 201 -40.96 48.01 7.58
C GLY A 201 -39.44 47.90 7.66
N ILE A 202 -38.81 48.56 8.63
CA ILE A 202 -37.34 48.56 8.77
C ILE A 202 -36.84 47.18 9.25
N THR A 203 -37.54 46.55 10.21
CA THR A 203 -37.19 45.21 10.68
C THR A 203 -37.34 44.18 9.57
N SER A 204 -38.43 44.21 8.80
CA SER A 204 -38.61 43.30 7.66
C SER A 204 -37.56 43.53 6.59
N PHE A 205 -37.24 44.78 6.26
CA PHE A 205 -36.18 45.11 5.30
C PHE A 205 -34.80 44.62 5.77
N ALA A 206 -34.45 44.81 7.05
CA ALA A 206 -33.18 44.36 7.63
C ALA A 206 -33.06 42.82 7.61
N VAL A 207 -34.14 42.11 7.93
CA VAL A 207 -34.19 40.64 7.86
C VAL A 207 -34.09 40.14 6.43
N ILE A 208 -34.80 40.77 5.48
CA ILE A 208 -34.75 40.43 4.06
C ILE A 208 -33.33 40.64 3.51
N LEU A 209 -32.71 41.79 3.79
CA LEU A 209 -31.37 42.11 3.32
C LEU A 209 -30.33 41.16 3.93
N SER A 210 -30.41 40.89 5.23
CA SER A 210 -29.53 39.93 5.92
C SER A 210 -29.65 38.53 5.31
N THR A 211 -30.87 38.06 5.05
CA THR A 211 -31.13 36.76 4.42
C THR A 211 -30.61 36.72 2.98
N LEU A 212 -30.82 37.78 2.20
CA LEU A 212 -30.37 37.88 0.82
C LEU A 212 -28.83 37.81 0.73
N VAL A 213 -28.13 38.56 1.59
CA VAL A 213 -26.67 38.54 1.69
C VAL A 213 -26.18 37.15 2.09
N GLY A 214 -26.81 36.49 3.06
CA GLY A 214 -26.48 35.13 3.47
C GLY A 214 -26.65 34.11 2.34
N VAL A 215 -27.77 34.15 1.63
CA VAL A 215 -28.05 33.24 0.49
C VAL A 215 -27.06 33.47 -0.66
N ILE A 216 -26.77 34.72 -1.03
CA ILE A 216 -25.80 35.03 -2.10
C ILE A 216 -24.41 34.53 -1.70
N SER A 217 -23.97 34.82 -0.47
CA SER A 217 -22.66 34.43 0.03
C SER A 217 -22.49 32.91 0.10
N LEU A 218 -23.51 32.19 0.56
CA LEU A 218 -23.52 30.72 0.56
C LEU A 218 -23.53 30.15 -0.86
N ARG A 219 -24.32 30.72 -1.79
CA ARG A 219 -24.34 30.26 -3.19
C ARG A 219 -22.99 30.46 -3.87
N ASN A 220 -22.31 31.57 -3.62
CA ASN A 220 -20.97 31.81 -4.14
C ASN A 220 -19.96 30.81 -3.56
N LEU A 221 -20.06 30.50 -2.26
CA LEU A 221 -19.25 29.46 -1.62
C LEU A 221 -19.47 28.10 -2.30
N PHE A 222 -20.71 27.66 -2.49
CA PHE A 222 -21.01 26.39 -3.16
C PHE A 222 -20.55 26.33 -4.63
N LYS A 223 -20.59 27.46 -5.35
CA LYS A 223 -20.07 27.55 -6.73
C LYS A 223 -18.55 27.38 -6.76
N LEU A 224 -17.83 28.06 -5.86
CA LEU A 224 -16.37 27.97 -5.79
C LEU A 224 -15.92 26.56 -5.40
N GLN A 225 -16.63 25.92 -4.46
CA GLN A 225 -16.38 24.52 -4.11
C GLN A 225 -16.51 23.57 -5.30
N ARG A 226 -17.54 23.76 -6.13
CA ARG A 226 -17.76 22.93 -7.32
C ARG A 226 -16.61 23.05 -8.32
N ILE A 227 -16.04 24.24 -8.49
CA ILE A 227 -14.95 24.50 -9.45
C ILE A 227 -13.63 23.91 -8.95
N THR A 228 -13.32 24.05 -7.66
CA THR A 228 -12.09 23.48 -7.06
C THR A 228 -12.10 21.95 -7.04
N MET A 229 -13.27 21.33 -6.91
CA MET A 229 -13.42 19.86 -7.02
C MET A 229 -13.31 19.35 -8.47
N MET A 230 -13.71 20.15 -9.47
CA MET A 230 -13.61 19.77 -10.89
C MET A 230 -12.19 19.87 -11.44
N SER A 231 -11.32 20.73 -10.88
CA SER A 231 -9.92 20.83 -11.31
C SER A 231 -9.03 19.69 -10.78
N THR A 232 -9.45 19.00 -9.72
CA THR A 232 -8.77 17.79 -9.19
C THR A 232 -9.34 16.49 -9.76
N ALA A 233 -10.41 16.54 -10.56
CA ALA A 233 -11.12 15.38 -11.10
C ALA A 233 -10.56 14.84 -12.44
N THR A 234 -9.28 15.08 -12.75
CA THR A 234 -8.58 14.37 -13.83
C THR A 234 -7.70 13.25 -13.28
N ARG A 235 -8.33 12.16 -12.82
CA ARG A 235 -7.73 10.81 -12.81
C ARG A 235 -8.81 9.72 -12.86
N PRO A 236 -8.54 8.57 -13.52
CA PRO A 236 -9.55 7.78 -14.20
C PRO A 236 -10.35 6.86 -13.26
N LYS A 237 -11.54 6.52 -13.76
CA LYS A 237 -12.55 5.59 -13.23
C LYS A 237 -11.97 4.18 -13.04
N ARG A 238 -11.60 3.78 -11.82
CA ARG A 238 -11.41 2.36 -11.48
C ARG A 238 -12.77 1.74 -11.16
N ARG A 239 -13.23 0.86 -12.06
CA ARG A 239 -14.36 -0.06 -11.84
C ARG A 239 -14.10 -0.87 -10.57
N GLY A 240 -15.13 -0.99 -9.74
CA GLY A 240 -15.07 -1.60 -8.42
C GLY A 240 -14.57 -3.04 -8.45
N LEU A 241 -13.53 -3.29 -7.63
CA LEU A 241 -13.00 -4.62 -7.32
C LEU A 241 -13.71 -5.26 -6.11
N TRP A 242 -14.88 -4.75 -5.71
CA TRP A 242 -15.57 -5.14 -4.48
C TRP A 242 -16.73 -6.12 -4.68
N SER A 243 -17.05 -6.51 -5.92
CA SER A 243 -18.19 -7.40 -6.19
C SER A 243 -17.84 -8.89 -6.33
N PHE A 244 -16.62 -9.31 -6.00
CA PHE A 244 -16.19 -10.70 -6.18
C PHE A 244 -16.01 -11.51 -4.89
N PHE A 245 -16.01 -10.89 -3.70
CA PHE A 245 -15.59 -11.60 -2.47
C PHE A 245 -16.63 -11.75 -1.34
N THR A 246 -17.91 -11.49 -1.59
CA THR A 246 -18.98 -11.80 -0.61
C THR A 246 -19.86 -12.95 -1.10
N ARG A 247 -19.35 -14.18 -0.94
CA ARG A 247 -20.21 -15.37 -0.80
C ARG A 247 -20.16 -15.84 0.66
N PRO A 248 -21.26 -15.78 1.43
CA PRO A 248 -21.29 -16.41 2.75
C PRO A 248 -21.33 -17.94 2.59
N LYS A 249 -20.48 -18.64 3.34
CA LYS A 249 -20.53 -20.12 3.48
C LYS A 249 -21.78 -20.52 4.28
N ALA A 250 -22.67 -21.30 3.67
CA ALA A 250 -23.77 -21.97 4.37
C ALA A 250 -23.22 -23.17 5.18
N LYS A 251 -23.77 -23.37 6.39
CA LYS A 251 -23.42 -24.47 7.31
C LYS A 251 -24.02 -25.82 6.83
N PRO A 252 -23.36 -26.97 7.05
CA PRO A 252 -23.95 -28.26 6.75
C PRO A 252 -24.90 -28.68 7.89
N SER A 253 -26.14 -29.02 7.51
CA SER A 253 -27.12 -29.70 8.38
C SER A 253 -26.93 -31.21 8.25
N LEU A 254 -26.52 -31.87 9.33
CA LEU A 254 -26.64 -33.32 9.47
C LEU A 254 -28.13 -33.68 9.56
N ASN A 255 -28.63 -34.51 8.64
CA ASN A 255 -29.69 -35.44 8.98
C ASN A 255 -29.58 -36.73 8.16
N ASN A 256 -29.41 -37.82 8.89
CA ASN A 256 -29.40 -39.20 8.41
C ASN A 256 -30.78 -39.81 8.69
N LYS A 257 -31.44 -40.30 7.65
CA LYS A 257 -32.41 -41.41 7.73
C LYS A 257 -32.59 -42.00 6.34
N GLY A 258 -32.05 -43.20 6.15
CA GLY A 258 -32.22 -43.97 4.93
C GLY A 258 -33.60 -44.64 4.83
N SER A 259 -33.96 -45.03 3.60
CA SER A 259 -34.56 -46.34 3.28
C SER A 259 -34.90 -46.44 1.79
N ALA A 260 -34.58 -47.61 1.22
CA ALA A 260 -35.24 -48.30 0.11
C ALA A 260 -34.84 -47.99 -1.36
N VAL A 261 -34.12 -48.97 -1.92
CA VAL A 261 -34.08 -49.50 -3.32
C VAL A 261 -35.29 -50.50 -3.46
N PRO A 262 -35.75 -51.06 -4.62
CA PRO A 262 -35.20 -51.15 -6.01
C PRO A 262 -36.18 -50.94 -7.21
N ASN A 263 -35.62 -51.22 -8.41
CA ASN A 263 -36.21 -51.70 -9.69
C ASN A 263 -36.69 -50.63 -10.69
N SER A 264 -36.53 -50.77 -12.02
CA SER A 264 -35.99 -51.82 -12.90
C SER A 264 -35.91 -51.31 -14.36
N SER A 265 -35.04 -51.96 -15.16
CA SER A 265 -35.20 -52.34 -16.59
C SER A 265 -35.32 -51.29 -17.72
N GLY A 266 -34.53 -51.53 -18.77
CA GLY A 266 -34.81 -51.15 -20.18
C GLY A 266 -33.63 -50.43 -20.85
N SER A 267 -32.59 -51.12 -21.35
CA SER A 267 -32.47 -51.83 -22.63
C SER A 267 -32.35 -50.96 -23.89
N ALA A 268 -31.38 -51.35 -24.72
CA ALA A 268 -31.14 -51.04 -26.13
C ALA A 268 -30.25 -49.81 -26.43
N SER A 269 -29.32 -49.80 -27.39
CA SER A 269 -28.48 -50.77 -28.09
C SER A 269 -27.94 -50.04 -29.32
N SER A 270 -26.65 -50.27 -29.64
CA SER A 270 -26.03 -50.13 -30.98
C SER A 270 -25.83 -48.69 -31.51
N ALA A 271 -24.77 -48.32 -32.25
CA ALA A 271 -23.77 -49.06 -33.04
C ALA A 271 -22.57 -48.10 -33.28
N SER A 272 -21.29 -48.51 -33.08
CA SER A 272 -20.26 -48.80 -34.12
C SER A 272 -20.19 -47.78 -35.28
N THR A 273 -19.05 -47.20 -35.70
CA THR A 273 -17.89 -47.88 -36.32
C THR A 273 -16.74 -46.87 -36.66
N LEU A 274 -15.53 -47.42 -36.77
CA LEU A 274 -14.15 -46.95 -37.06
C LEU A 274 -13.83 -45.85 -38.14
N HIS A 275 -12.84 -44.98 -37.81
CA HIS A 275 -11.52 -44.63 -38.44
C HIS A 275 -11.34 -44.45 -39.99
N PRO A 276 -10.21 -43.91 -40.56
CA PRO A 276 -9.51 -42.59 -40.46
C PRO A 276 -9.13 -41.96 -41.85
N GLY A 277 -8.36 -40.84 -41.88
CA GLY A 277 -7.55 -40.40 -43.06
C GLY A 277 -7.45 -38.86 -43.22
N VAL A 278 -6.34 -38.19 -42.87
CA VAL A 278 -5.18 -37.75 -43.70
C VAL A 278 -5.52 -36.77 -44.84
N GLY A 279 -4.89 -35.59 -44.82
CA GLY A 279 -4.73 -34.72 -46.00
C GLY A 279 -4.49 -33.23 -45.71
N SER A 280 -3.22 -32.82 -45.60
CA SER A 280 -2.76 -31.48 -46.04
C SER A 280 -2.55 -31.53 -47.57
N PRO A 281 -2.64 -30.41 -48.33
CA PRO A 281 -1.57 -29.40 -48.33
C PRO A 281 -2.03 -27.93 -48.58
N ASN A 282 -1.16 -26.99 -48.21
CA ASN A 282 -1.10 -25.60 -48.71
C ASN A 282 -0.60 -25.61 -50.18
N PRO A 283 -0.77 -24.57 -51.04
CA PRO A 283 0.11 -23.37 -50.92
C PRO A 283 -0.34 -22.04 -51.63
N HIS A 284 0.47 -20.98 -51.44
CA HIS A 284 0.65 -19.72 -52.22
C HIS A 284 -0.59 -18.77 -52.35
N GLU A 285 -0.49 -17.43 -52.21
CA GLU A 285 0.41 -16.49 -52.89
C GLU A 285 0.78 -15.26 -52.04
N ASP A 286 1.95 -14.74 -52.39
CA ASP A 286 2.60 -13.49 -52.02
C ASP A 286 1.87 -12.24 -52.55
N ASP A 287 2.08 -11.08 -51.91
CA ASP A 287 2.75 -9.94 -52.57
C ASP A 287 2.85 -8.70 -51.67
N GLY A 288 4.02 -8.05 -51.70
CA GLY A 288 4.04 -6.60 -51.85
C GLY A 288 4.52 -5.72 -50.69
N LEU A 289 5.77 -5.91 -50.27
CA LEU A 289 6.83 -4.90 -50.13
C LEU A 289 6.45 -3.39 -50.19
N LEU A 290 6.90 -2.58 -49.20
CA LEU A 290 7.65 -1.32 -49.45
C LEU A 290 8.30 -0.75 -48.17
N VAL A 291 9.58 -1.08 -48.00
CA VAL A 291 10.77 -0.21 -47.83
C VAL A 291 10.65 1.09 -47.00
N GLN A 292 11.56 1.19 -46.01
CA GLN A 292 11.95 2.36 -45.21
C GLN A 292 12.58 3.50 -46.04
N PRO A 293 12.85 4.67 -45.43
CA PRO A 293 14.28 4.96 -45.25
C PRO A 293 14.66 5.58 -43.90
N SER A 294 15.87 5.20 -43.51
CA SER A 294 16.80 5.75 -42.51
C SER A 294 17.06 7.26 -42.64
N LEU A 295 17.36 7.93 -41.51
CA LEU A 295 18.28 9.08 -41.49
C LEU A 295 18.94 9.28 -40.10
N ASP A 296 20.24 9.57 -40.15
CA ASP A 296 21.27 9.67 -39.09
C ASP A 296 21.07 10.78 -38.02
N PRO A 297 21.84 10.74 -36.91
CA PRO A 297 21.88 11.78 -35.89
C PRO A 297 22.93 12.86 -36.16
N GLY A 298 22.59 14.13 -35.89
CA GLY A 298 23.49 15.30 -35.96
C GLY A 298 23.04 16.44 -35.01
N PRO A 299 23.88 17.46 -34.75
CA PRO A 299 24.51 17.66 -33.44
C PRO A 299 24.08 18.90 -32.62
N ALA A 300 24.49 18.89 -31.34
CA ALA A 300 24.85 20.02 -30.46
C ALA A 300 23.84 21.16 -30.13
N ALA A 301 23.43 21.23 -28.85
CA ALA A 301 23.26 22.46 -28.04
C ALA A 301 22.93 22.04 -26.59
N SER A 302 23.84 22.10 -25.61
CA SER A 302 24.25 23.31 -24.88
C SER A 302 23.05 24.19 -24.48
N THR A 303 22.79 24.30 -23.17
CA THR A 303 22.34 25.48 -22.39
C THR A 303 21.30 25.08 -21.31
N LYS A 304 21.56 25.51 -20.06
CA LYS A 304 20.73 25.44 -18.82
C LYS A 304 21.08 24.36 -17.78
N ALA A 305 22.36 24.25 -17.43
CA ALA A 305 22.77 23.65 -16.15
C ALA A 305 23.67 24.55 -15.30
N ASP A 306 23.73 25.87 -15.57
CA ASP A 306 24.69 26.76 -14.90
C ASP A 306 24.06 28.03 -14.29
N GLN A 307 23.01 27.84 -13.47
CA GLN A 307 22.40 28.95 -12.75
C GLN A 307 21.78 28.54 -11.41
N ARG A 308 22.57 27.87 -10.56
CA ARG A 308 22.13 27.55 -9.19
C ARG A 308 23.23 27.54 -8.12
N MET A 309 24.35 28.22 -8.35
CA MET A 309 25.49 28.28 -7.40
C MET A 309 26.14 29.68 -7.31
N LYS A 310 25.35 30.77 -7.26
CA LYS A 310 25.83 32.09 -6.85
C LYS A 310 24.71 32.85 -6.13
N GLY A 311 24.63 32.71 -4.81
CA GLY A 311 23.61 33.40 -4.02
C GLY A 311 23.72 33.32 -2.50
N LEU A 312 24.81 32.78 -1.94
CA LEU A 312 25.05 32.75 -0.49
C LEU A 312 26.46 33.27 -0.19
N ASN A 313 26.60 34.59 -0.16
CA ASN A 313 27.75 35.28 0.46
C ASN A 313 27.37 36.76 0.64
N TRP A 314 26.66 37.09 1.72
CA TRP A 314 26.54 38.48 2.17
C TRP A 314 26.22 38.69 3.66
N LEU A 315 26.37 37.70 4.55
CA LEU A 315 26.22 37.94 6.00
C LEU A 315 27.51 37.62 6.78
N SER A 316 28.61 38.21 6.33
CA SER A 316 29.75 38.53 7.18
C SER A 316 29.76 40.04 7.32
N ASP A 317 29.10 40.56 8.36
CA ASP A 317 29.42 41.82 9.04
C ASP A 317 28.39 42.05 10.14
N GLY A 318 28.78 41.76 11.38
CA GLY A 318 28.04 42.19 12.57
C GLY A 318 28.62 43.49 13.12
N PRO A 319 27.81 44.35 13.75
CA PRO A 319 28.32 45.32 14.70
C PRO A 319 27.91 44.99 16.14
N ASN A 320 28.93 44.91 16.97
CA ASN A 320 28.93 45.17 18.41
C ASN A 320 28.02 46.35 18.80
N ILE A 321 27.13 46.18 19.79
CA ILE A 321 26.74 47.27 20.69
C ILE A 321 26.56 46.72 22.11
N LYS A 322 27.37 47.26 23.03
CA LYS A 322 27.31 47.14 24.49
C LYS A 322 26.39 48.21 25.09
N HIS A 323 25.92 47.98 26.33
CA HIS A 323 25.44 48.95 27.34
C HIS A 323 24.29 49.87 26.88
N TYR A 324 23.10 49.82 27.48
CA TYR A 324 22.76 50.22 28.85
C TYR A 324 21.38 49.68 29.22
#